data_AF-A0A6A6PC58-F1
#
_entry.id   AF-A0A6A6PC58-F1
#
_cell.length_a   1.000
_cell.length_b   1.000
_cell.length_c   1.000
_cell.angle_alpha   90.00
_cell.angle_beta   90.00
_cell.angle_gamma   90.00
#
_symmetry.space_group_name_H-M   'P 1'
#
loop_
_entity.id
_entity.type
_entity.pdbx_description
1 polymer ?
#
loop_
_entity_poly.entity_id
_entity_poly.type
_entity_poly.pdbx_seq_one_letter_code
_entity_poly.pdbx_strand_id
1 'polypeptide(L)'
;MPTTVNVTYTARVNPDGEQTVMSHGQLWRAMIEKVKNPMIFVPIKECKVLEETETSITREVVFQPGVGPPPEKQPVKEVCNLWAPTQVDFHQPDGSLVQNIISRGSTLADTDLYLTYAFHWVRPDVEPGTQAEADAIDEYTKMSRTAVEGSIEGARKLVAAGKL
;
A
#
# COMPACT_ATOMS: atom_id res chain seq x y z
N MET A 1 15.57 -13.40 16.60
CA MET A 1 14.35 -12.73 16.07
C MET A 1 14.34 -13.01 14.58
N PRO A 2 13.18 -13.30 13.94
CA PRO A 2 13.16 -13.43 12.49
C PRO A 2 13.63 -12.13 11.85
N THR A 3 14.36 -12.22 10.75
CA THR A 3 14.81 -11.03 10.01
C THR A 3 13.60 -10.31 9.43
N THR A 4 13.56 -8.99 9.57
CA THR A 4 12.56 -8.14 8.95
C THR A 4 13.24 -7.28 7.91
N VAL A 5 12.80 -7.38 6.66
CA VAL A 5 13.29 -6.50 5.60
C VAL A 5 12.42 -5.25 5.60
N ASN A 6 13.07 -4.11 5.81
CA ASN A 6 12.42 -2.82 5.96
C ASN A 6 12.70 -1.94 4.74
N VAL A 7 11.65 -1.51 4.04
CA VAL A 7 11.79 -0.59 2.91
C VAL A 7 10.71 0.49 2.97
N THR A 8 11.04 1.68 2.49
CA THR A 8 10.09 2.79 2.37
C THR A 8 10.18 3.40 0.99
N TYR A 9 9.05 3.83 0.44
CA TYR A 9 9.02 4.60 -0.81
C TYR A 9 7.98 5.71 -0.72
N THR A 10 8.32 6.88 -1.25
CA THR A 10 7.49 8.07 -1.25
C THR A 10 7.39 8.65 -2.65
N ALA A 11 6.17 9.03 -3.05
CA ALA A 11 5.93 9.78 -4.28
C ALA A 11 5.04 11.00 -4.04
N ARG A 12 5.23 12.03 -4.87
CA ARG A 12 4.29 13.16 -4.98
C ARG A 12 2.98 12.66 -5.60
N VAL A 13 1.87 13.01 -4.98
CA VAL A 13 0.53 12.65 -5.47
C VAL A 13 0.16 13.51 -6.68
N ASN A 14 0.51 14.79 -6.64
CA ASN A 14 0.27 15.76 -7.71
C ASN A 14 1.62 16.33 -8.18
N PRO A 15 2.37 15.61 -9.04
CA PRO A 15 3.61 16.14 -9.63
C PRO A 15 3.33 17.28 -10.60
N ASP A 16 4.35 18.09 -10.90
CA ASP A 16 4.24 19.22 -11.82
C ASP A 16 3.74 18.74 -13.20
N GLY A 17 2.72 19.41 -13.74
CA GLY A 17 2.11 19.07 -15.02
C GLY A 17 0.99 18.01 -14.95
N GLU A 18 0.71 17.44 -13.78
CA GLU A 18 -0.46 16.56 -13.59
C GLU A 18 -1.76 17.31 -13.86
N GLN A 19 -2.63 16.74 -14.69
CA GLN A 19 -3.90 17.35 -15.10
C GLN A 19 -5.04 17.01 -14.14
N THR A 20 -5.00 15.80 -13.55
CA THR A 20 -6.00 15.36 -12.58
C THR A 20 -5.44 15.54 -11.17
N VAL A 21 -5.59 16.77 -10.65
CA VAL A 21 -5.15 17.13 -9.30
C VAL A 21 -6.10 16.54 -8.27
N MET A 22 -5.55 15.76 -7.34
CA MET A 22 -6.31 15.13 -6.26
C MET A 22 -6.19 15.94 -4.96
N SER A 23 -7.33 16.18 -4.30
CA SER A 23 -7.40 16.71 -2.93
C SER A 23 -7.03 15.65 -1.89
N HIS A 24 -6.76 16.08 -0.65
CA HIS A 24 -6.50 15.16 0.46
C HIS A 24 -7.70 14.23 0.70
N GLY A 25 -8.91 14.78 0.66
CA GLY A 25 -10.15 14.02 0.86
C GLY A 25 -10.42 12.99 -0.24
N GLN A 26 -10.06 13.29 -1.50
CA GLN A 26 -10.14 12.31 -2.58
C GLN A 26 -9.12 11.19 -2.41
N LEU A 27 -7.88 11.53 -2.07
CA LEU A 27 -6.84 10.52 -1.84
C LEU A 27 -7.19 9.59 -0.67
N TRP A 28 -7.71 10.13 0.44
CA TRP A 28 -8.15 9.31 1.56
C TRP A 28 -9.26 8.32 1.16
N ARG A 29 -10.30 8.81 0.45
CA ARG A 29 -11.36 7.93 -0.05
C ARG A 29 -10.83 6.89 -1.03
N ALA A 30 -9.84 7.22 -1.84
CA ALA A 30 -9.16 6.26 -2.70
C ALA A 30 -8.40 5.19 -1.89
N MET A 31 -7.79 5.55 -0.75
CA MET A 31 -7.13 4.56 0.12
C MET A 31 -8.14 3.60 0.74
N ILE A 32 -9.30 4.08 1.16
CA ILE A 32 -10.39 3.21 1.63
C ILE A 32 -10.89 2.31 0.49
N GLU A 33 -11.09 2.84 -0.71
CA GLU A 33 -11.47 2.05 -1.87
C GLU A 33 -10.39 1.01 -2.21
N LYS A 34 -9.11 1.34 -2.08
CA LYS A 34 -8.02 0.38 -2.25
C LYS A 34 -8.05 -0.74 -1.22
N VAL A 35 -8.43 -0.46 0.03
CA VAL A 35 -8.57 -1.50 1.05
C VAL A 35 -9.65 -2.51 0.64
N LYS A 36 -10.76 -2.04 0.06
CA LYS A 36 -11.93 -2.87 -0.26
C LYS A 36 -11.85 -3.53 -1.65
N ASN A 37 -11.35 -2.79 -2.64
CA ASN A 37 -11.30 -3.15 -4.07
C ASN A 37 -9.93 -2.80 -4.70
N PRO A 38 -8.84 -3.49 -4.33
CA PRO A 38 -7.48 -3.08 -4.68
C PRO A 38 -7.08 -3.28 -6.15
N MET A 39 -7.85 -4.01 -6.96
CA MET A 39 -7.45 -4.51 -8.29
C MET A 39 -6.97 -3.42 -9.25
N ILE A 40 -7.54 -2.21 -9.16
CA ILE A 40 -7.16 -1.08 -10.03
C ILE A 40 -5.91 -0.34 -9.55
N PHE A 41 -5.47 -0.60 -8.32
CA PHE A 41 -4.38 0.10 -7.64
C PHE A 41 -3.10 -0.73 -7.60
N VAL A 42 -3.24 -2.04 -7.38
CA VAL A 42 -2.13 -2.98 -7.15
C VAL A 42 -2.45 -4.33 -7.79
N PRO A 43 -1.45 -5.16 -8.12
CA PRO A 43 -1.63 -6.46 -8.81
C PRO A 43 -2.23 -7.53 -7.89
N ILE A 44 -3.44 -7.29 -7.40
CA ILE A 44 -4.27 -8.23 -6.67
C ILE A 44 -5.32 -8.77 -7.62
N LYS A 45 -5.48 -10.10 -7.63
CA LYS A 45 -6.43 -10.83 -8.46
C LYS A 45 -7.82 -10.85 -7.83
N GLU A 46 -7.90 -11.13 -6.53
CA GLU A 46 -9.16 -11.26 -5.79
C GLU A 46 -9.03 -10.59 -4.41
N CYS A 47 -10.08 -9.92 -3.95
CA CYS A 47 -10.18 -9.36 -2.60
C CYS A 47 -11.56 -9.67 -2.04
N LYS A 48 -11.59 -10.14 -0.80
CA LYS A 48 -12.81 -10.44 -0.07
C LYS A 48 -12.76 -9.74 1.28
N VAL A 49 -13.65 -8.77 1.48
CA VAL A 49 -13.86 -8.16 2.81
C VAL A 49 -14.57 -9.18 3.69
N LEU A 50 -14.01 -9.46 4.85
CA LEU A 50 -14.54 -10.39 5.83
C LEU A 50 -15.32 -9.67 6.93
N GLU A 51 -14.80 -8.54 7.38
CA GLU A 51 -15.36 -7.73 8.47
C GLU A 51 -15.01 -6.26 8.23
N GLU A 52 -15.94 -5.37 8.57
CA GLU A 52 -15.75 -3.93 8.47
C GLU A 52 -16.36 -3.26 9.70
N THR A 53 -15.55 -2.42 10.35
CA THR A 53 -15.95 -1.52 11.44
C THR A 53 -15.63 -0.08 11.03
N GLU A 54 -15.91 0.88 11.91
CA GLU A 54 -15.58 2.29 11.67
C GLU A 54 -14.07 2.53 11.52
N THR A 55 -13.24 1.75 12.22
CA THR A 55 -11.80 1.98 12.33
C THR A 55 -10.95 0.83 11.81
N SER A 56 -11.55 -0.24 11.29
CA SER A 56 -10.81 -1.40 10.79
C SER A 56 -11.56 -2.15 9.71
N ILE A 57 -10.83 -2.71 8.75
CA ILE A 57 -11.35 -3.61 7.72
C ILE A 57 -10.48 -4.87 7.70
N THR A 58 -11.08 -6.03 7.93
CA THR A 58 -10.40 -7.31 7.74
C THR A 58 -10.72 -7.85 6.35
N ARG A 59 -9.69 -8.22 5.60
CA ARG A 59 -9.82 -8.73 4.22
C ARG A 59 -8.94 -9.95 3.97
N GLU A 60 -9.29 -10.70 2.94
CA GLU A 60 -8.44 -11.71 2.31
C GLU A 60 -8.11 -11.27 0.89
N VAL A 61 -6.83 -11.34 0.51
CA VAL A 61 -6.37 -10.98 -0.82
C VAL A 61 -5.58 -12.10 -1.48
N VAL A 62 -5.79 -12.26 -2.80
CA VAL A 62 -5.02 -13.16 -3.67
C VAL A 62 -4.26 -12.29 -4.65
N PHE A 63 -2.94 -12.41 -4.67
CA PHE A 63 -2.08 -11.65 -5.57
C PHE A 63 -2.07 -12.26 -6.98
N GLN A 64 -1.78 -11.43 -7.99
CA GLN A 64 -1.54 -11.95 -9.34
C GLN A 64 -0.29 -12.84 -9.38
N PRO A 65 -0.22 -13.82 -10.29
CA PRO A 65 0.96 -14.69 -10.42
C PRO A 65 2.25 -13.90 -10.59
N GLY A 66 3.30 -14.29 -9.85
CA GLY A 66 4.60 -13.63 -9.87
C GLY A 66 4.71 -12.37 -9.00
N VAL A 67 3.66 -12.04 -8.22
CA VAL A 67 3.69 -10.94 -7.25
C VAL A 67 3.21 -11.44 -5.89
N GLY A 68 3.80 -10.91 -4.81
CA GLY A 68 3.42 -11.23 -3.44
C GLY A 68 3.92 -12.61 -2.97
N PRO A 69 3.35 -13.15 -1.88
CA PRO A 69 3.80 -14.43 -1.33
C PRO A 69 3.42 -15.61 -2.23
N PRO A 70 4.10 -16.76 -2.08
CA PRO A 70 3.87 -17.93 -2.92
C PRO A 70 2.45 -18.50 -2.73
N PRO A 71 1.91 -19.25 -3.71
CA PRO A 71 0.50 -19.67 -3.73
C PRO A 71 0.01 -20.40 -2.48
N GLU A 72 0.88 -21.20 -1.85
CA GLU A 72 0.59 -21.93 -0.61
C GLU A 72 0.38 -21.03 0.62
N LYS A 73 0.78 -19.76 0.54
CA LYS A 73 0.55 -18.73 1.56
C LYS A 73 -0.59 -17.78 1.19
N GLN A 74 -1.39 -18.12 0.17
CA GLN A 74 -2.54 -17.34 -0.27
C GLN A 74 -3.86 -18.07 0.05
N PRO A 75 -4.97 -17.36 0.32
CA PRO A 75 -5.08 -15.91 0.42
C PRO A 75 -4.36 -15.34 1.64
N VAL A 76 -3.86 -14.11 1.52
CA VAL A 76 -3.28 -13.37 2.65
C VAL A 76 -4.40 -12.67 3.39
N LYS A 77 -4.57 -12.99 4.67
CA LYS A 77 -5.49 -12.28 5.55
C LYS A 77 -4.81 -11.02 6.09
N GLU A 78 -5.44 -9.86 5.92
CA GLU A 78 -4.95 -8.58 6.41
C GLU A 78 -5.97 -7.92 7.32
N VAL A 79 -5.53 -7.45 8.48
CA VAL A 79 -6.30 -6.54 9.34
C VAL A 79 -5.84 -5.12 9.00
N CYS A 80 -6.72 -4.34 8.38
CA CYS A 80 -6.43 -2.98 7.91
C CYS A 80 -6.95 -1.96 8.92
N ASN A 81 -6.08 -1.40 9.75
CA ASN A 81 -6.46 -0.38 10.72
C ASN A 81 -6.48 1.01 10.06
N LEU A 82 -7.58 1.73 10.25
CA LEU A 82 -7.84 3.02 9.62
C LEU A 82 -7.56 4.15 10.61
N TRP A 83 -6.48 4.88 10.38
CA TRP A 83 -6.12 6.10 11.12
C TRP A 83 -6.56 7.31 10.31
N ALA A 84 -7.87 7.51 10.24
CA ALA A 84 -8.45 8.51 9.37
C ALA A 84 -8.03 9.95 9.75
N PRO A 85 -7.79 10.84 8.78
CA PRO A 85 -7.79 10.61 7.33
C PRO A 85 -6.38 10.39 6.73
N THR A 86 -5.40 9.99 7.54
CA THR A 86 -3.97 10.10 7.17
C THR A 86 -3.29 8.77 6.89
N GLN A 87 -3.76 7.67 7.46
CA GLN A 87 -2.99 6.43 7.41
C GLN A 87 -3.85 5.17 7.43
N VAL A 88 -3.35 4.12 6.76
CA VAL A 88 -3.87 2.76 6.86
C VAL A 88 -2.73 1.79 7.14
N ASP A 89 -2.86 0.98 8.18
CA ASP A 89 -1.92 -0.08 8.53
C ASP A 89 -2.48 -1.45 8.14
N PHE A 90 -1.74 -2.23 7.35
CA PHE A 90 -2.10 -3.59 6.92
C PHE A 90 -1.26 -4.57 7.73
N HIS A 91 -1.89 -5.26 8.68
CA HIS A 91 -1.25 -6.27 9.50
C HIS A 91 -1.48 -7.66 8.94
N GLN A 92 -0.41 -8.42 8.74
CA GLN A 92 -0.45 -9.82 8.29
C GLN A 92 -0.21 -10.78 9.46
N PRO A 93 -0.63 -12.06 9.36
CA PRO A 93 -0.59 -13.00 10.48
C PRO A 93 0.83 -13.43 10.87
N ASP A 94 1.79 -13.27 9.96
CA ASP A 94 3.21 -13.54 10.20
C ASP A 94 3.94 -12.41 10.96
N GLY A 95 3.22 -11.33 11.28
CA GLY A 95 3.76 -10.14 11.93
C GLY A 95 4.22 -9.06 10.94
N SER A 96 4.11 -9.29 9.63
CA SER A 96 4.41 -8.28 8.64
C SER A 96 3.44 -7.10 8.73
N LEU A 97 3.95 -5.90 8.47
CA LEU A 97 3.20 -4.65 8.51
C LEU A 97 3.48 -3.81 7.26
N VAL A 98 2.43 -3.28 6.65
CA VAL A 98 2.53 -2.25 5.62
C VAL A 98 1.77 -1.02 6.07
N GLN A 99 2.41 0.15 6.06
CA GLN A 99 1.79 1.41 6.44
C GLN A 99 1.67 2.29 5.21
N ASN A 100 0.46 2.74 4.90
CA ASN A 100 0.20 3.70 3.84
C ASN A 100 -0.11 5.05 4.46
N ILE A 101 0.76 6.04 4.25
CA ILE A 101 0.70 7.34 4.92
C ILE A 101 0.50 8.45 3.89
N ILE A 102 -0.50 9.29 4.10
CA ILE A 102 -0.75 10.53 3.38
C ILE A 102 -0.14 11.67 4.19
N SER A 103 0.81 12.39 3.58
CA SER A 103 1.48 13.53 4.21
C SER A 103 1.25 14.80 3.39
N ARG A 104 1.16 15.94 4.08
CA ARG A 104 1.24 17.25 3.44
C ARG A 104 2.69 17.62 3.13
N GLY A 105 2.91 18.25 1.99
CA GLY A 105 4.18 18.87 1.63
C GLY A 105 4.38 20.22 2.32
N SER A 106 5.48 20.87 1.97
CA SER A 106 5.95 22.09 2.64
C SER A 106 5.02 23.29 2.44
N THR A 107 4.21 23.32 1.38
CA THR A 107 3.26 24.42 1.15
C THR A 107 2.01 24.30 2.01
N LEU A 108 1.78 23.13 2.63
CA LEU A 108 0.57 22.78 3.39
C LEU A 108 -0.75 22.90 2.59
N ALA A 109 -0.68 23.14 1.29
CA ALA A 109 -1.84 23.16 0.43
C ALA A 109 -2.51 21.78 0.41
N ASP A 110 -3.84 21.75 0.27
CA ASP A 110 -4.61 20.50 0.26
C ASP A 110 -4.20 19.55 -0.89
N THR A 111 -3.55 20.08 -1.91
CA THR A 111 -3.06 19.37 -3.10
C THR A 111 -1.55 19.14 -3.08
N ASP A 112 -0.81 19.70 -2.12
CA ASP A 112 0.61 19.40 -1.94
C ASP A 112 0.72 18.17 -1.04
N LEU A 113 0.61 17.00 -1.67
CA LEU A 113 0.47 15.71 -0.99
C LEU A 113 1.55 14.74 -1.42
N TYR A 114 1.97 13.93 -0.46
CA TYR A 114 2.88 12.81 -0.63
C TYR A 114 2.21 11.54 -0.13
N LEU A 115 2.42 10.45 -0.87
CA LEU A 115 2.01 9.11 -0.46
C LEU A 115 3.27 8.31 -0.14
N THR A 116 3.40 7.87 1.11
CA THR A 116 4.55 7.13 1.61
C THR A 116 4.11 5.76 2.09
N TYR A 117 4.69 4.71 1.53
CA TYR A 117 4.49 3.35 2.03
C TYR A 117 5.72 2.89 2.77
N ALA A 118 5.52 2.35 3.97
CA ALA A 118 6.55 1.69 4.76
C ALA A 118 6.21 0.20 4.88
N PHE A 119 7.17 -0.65 4.57
CA PHE A 119 7.01 -2.10 4.57
C PHE A 119 7.96 -2.70 5.59
N HIS A 120 7.41 -3.58 6.42
CA HIS A 120 8.11 -4.35 7.43
C HIS A 120 7.77 -5.83 7.19
N TRP A 121 8.47 -6.48 6.25
CA TRP A 121 8.18 -7.87 5.88
C TRP A 121 9.04 -8.85 6.65
N VAL A 122 8.39 -9.76 7.35
CA VAL A 122 9.04 -10.81 8.11
C VAL A 122 9.57 -11.89 7.15
N ARG A 123 10.89 -12.08 7.15
CA ARG A 123 11.63 -13.05 6.32
C ARG A 123 12.48 -13.95 7.20
N PRO A 124 11.90 -15.00 7.80
CA PRO A 124 12.63 -15.92 8.67
C PRO A 124 13.64 -16.78 7.91
N ASP A 125 13.55 -16.80 6.58
CA ASP A 125 14.46 -17.50 5.65
C ASP A 125 15.67 -16.65 5.22
N VAL A 126 15.74 -15.39 5.64
CA VAL A 126 16.81 -14.46 5.31
C VAL A 126 17.63 -14.19 6.57
N GLU A 127 18.96 -14.28 6.46
CA GLU A 127 19.88 -13.94 7.55
C GLU A 127 20.43 -12.51 7.38
N PRO A 128 20.61 -11.74 8.47
CA PRO A 128 21.14 -10.38 8.39
C PRO A 128 22.57 -10.33 7.85
N GLY A 129 22.86 -9.32 7.03
CA GLY A 129 24.16 -9.09 6.40
C GLY A 129 24.49 -10.03 5.25
N THR A 130 23.51 -10.79 4.74
CA THR A 130 23.72 -11.73 3.63
C THR A 130 23.36 -11.13 2.28
N GLN A 131 23.85 -11.74 1.19
CA GLN A 131 23.42 -11.37 -0.17
C GLN A 131 21.90 -11.57 -0.36
N ALA A 132 21.32 -12.59 0.28
CA ALA A 132 19.88 -12.82 0.23
C ALA A 132 19.08 -11.67 0.85
N GLU A 133 19.60 -11.02 1.91
CA GLU A 133 18.99 -9.82 2.48
C GLU A 133 19.10 -8.64 1.50
N ALA A 134 20.27 -8.43 0.90
CA ALA A 134 20.48 -7.37 -0.09
C ALA A 134 19.55 -7.53 -1.31
N ASP A 135 19.43 -8.75 -1.84
CA ASP A 135 18.54 -9.06 -2.96
C ASP A 135 17.07 -8.82 -2.59
N ALA A 136 16.67 -9.21 -1.37
CA ALA A 136 15.32 -8.96 -0.87
C ALA A 136 15.04 -7.46 -0.72
N ILE A 137 15.98 -6.65 -0.22
CA ILE A 137 15.84 -5.19 -0.13
C ILE A 137 15.64 -4.58 -1.52
N ASP A 138 16.42 -5.00 -2.51
CA ASP A 138 16.33 -4.50 -3.88
C ASP A 138 15.00 -4.84 -4.55
N GLU A 139 14.54 -6.09 -4.39
CA GLU A 139 13.23 -6.55 -4.88
C GLU A 139 12.10 -5.74 -4.23
N TYR A 140 12.13 -5.63 -2.90
CA TYR A 140 11.12 -4.97 -2.10
C TYR A 140 11.06 -3.47 -2.32
N THR A 141 12.19 -2.84 -2.64
CA THR A 141 12.24 -1.43 -3.04
C THR A 141 11.56 -1.19 -4.39
N LYS A 142 11.71 -2.13 -5.35
CA LYS A 142 10.99 -2.03 -6.63
C LYS A 142 9.49 -2.25 -6.44
N MET A 143 9.12 -3.22 -5.60
CA MET A 143 7.73 -3.51 -5.28
C MET A 143 7.04 -2.36 -4.54
N SER A 144 7.72 -1.72 -3.58
CA SER A 144 7.19 -0.56 -2.84
C SER A 144 6.91 0.61 -3.76
N ARG A 145 7.80 0.89 -4.73
CA ARG A 145 7.57 1.86 -5.79
C ARG A 145 6.32 1.53 -6.60
N THR A 146 6.20 0.30 -7.12
CA THR A 146 5.02 -0.13 -7.89
C THR A 146 3.73 0.02 -7.09
N ALA A 147 3.75 -0.34 -5.79
CA ALA A 147 2.58 -0.22 -4.94
C ALA A 147 2.14 1.24 -4.72
N VAL A 148 3.10 2.15 -4.50
CA VAL A 148 2.81 3.59 -4.30
C VAL A 148 2.34 4.23 -5.61
N GLU A 149 3.10 4.08 -6.69
CA GLU A 149 2.77 4.69 -7.99
C GLU A 149 1.44 4.13 -8.53
N GLY A 150 1.21 2.82 -8.43
CA GLY A 150 -0.04 2.18 -8.81
C GLY A 150 -1.24 2.65 -7.97
N SER A 151 -1.03 2.91 -6.68
CA SER A 151 -2.09 3.44 -5.82
C SER A 151 -2.48 4.88 -6.16
N ILE A 152 -1.49 5.72 -6.51
CA ILE A 152 -1.74 7.09 -6.98
C ILE A 152 -2.49 7.04 -8.32
N GLU A 153 -2.04 6.20 -9.25
CA GLU A 153 -2.65 6.09 -10.59
C GLU A 153 -4.08 5.53 -10.54
N GLY A 154 -4.32 4.51 -9.71
CA GLY A 154 -5.66 3.98 -9.47
C GLY A 154 -6.59 5.03 -8.87
N ALA A 155 -6.12 5.79 -7.88
CA ALA A 155 -6.87 6.90 -7.28
C ALA A 155 -7.22 7.96 -8.32
N ARG A 156 -6.26 8.33 -9.17
CA ARG A 156 -6.44 9.32 -10.23
C ARG A 156 -7.48 8.89 -11.25
N LYS A 157 -7.46 7.62 -11.67
CA LYS A 157 -8.48 7.05 -12.57
C LYS A 157 -9.89 7.15 -11.98
N LEU A 158 -10.04 6.93 -10.68
CA LEU A 158 -11.33 7.08 -10.01
C LEU A 158 -11.80 8.53 -9.93
N VAL A 159 -10.89 9.46 -9.63
CA VAL A 159 -11.19 10.91 -9.65
C VAL A 159 -11.61 11.36 -11.04
N ALA A 160 -10.86 10.99 -12.08
CA ALA A 160 -11.17 11.32 -13.47
C ALA A 160 -12.53 10.74 -13.92
N ALA A 161 -12.93 9.60 -13.37
CA ALA A 161 -14.23 8.98 -13.63
C ALA A 161 -15.38 9.53 -12.78
N GLY A 162 -15.14 10.53 -11.91
CA GLY A 162 -16.15 11.10 -11.01
C GLY A 162 -16.63 10.14 -9.92
N LYS A 163 -15.83 9.12 -9.59
CA LYS A 163 -16.15 8.10 -8.56
C LYS A 163 -15.63 8.46 -7.17
N LEU A 164 -14.85 9.54 -7.07
CA LEU A 164 -14.32 10.12 -5.84
C LEU A 164 -14.58 11.62 -5.81
#